data_AF-A0A2W4VWT3-F1
#
_entry.id   AF-A0A2W4VWT3-F1
#
_cell.length_a   1.000
_cell.length_b   1.000
_cell.length_c   1.000
_cell.angle_alpha   90.00
_cell.angle_beta   90.00
_cell.angle_gamma   90.00
#
_symmetry.space_group_name_H-M   'P 1'
#
loop_
_entity.id
_entity.type
_entity.pdbx_description
1 polymer ?
#
loop_
_entity_poly.entity_id
_entity_poly.type
_entity_poly.pdbx_seq_one_letter_code
_entity_poly.pdbx_strand_id
1 'polypeptide(L)'
;MQIVSATEAKQSFGAVIDKAQREPVMIRKQNRDVAVIMSIEDYQRITRINIQEFQQFRDNIGKKAQKSGLTEDKLNELLSDDE
;
A
#
# COMPACT_ATOMS: atom_id res chain seq x y z
N MET A 1 -15.35 -12.82 5.21
CA MET A 1 -15.55 -11.52 4.54
C MET A 1 -17.00 -11.43 4.12
N GLN A 2 -17.72 -10.40 4.55
CA GLN A 2 -19.12 -10.18 4.16
C GLN A 2 -19.21 -9.32 2.89
N ILE A 3 -20.20 -9.55 2.03
CA ILE A 3 -20.49 -8.71 0.86
C ILE A 3 -21.83 -8.00 1.10
N VAL A 4 -21.87 -6.70 0.83
CA VAL A 4 -23.09 -5.87 0.88
C VAL A 4 -23.21 -5.04 -0.39
N SER A 5 -24.43 -4.68 -0.75
CA SER A 5 -24.66 -3.70 -1.81
C SER A 5 -24.30 -2.28 -1.36
N ALA A 6 -24.03 -1.39 -2.32
CA ALA A 6 -23.85 0.03 -2.05
C ALA A 6 -25.08 0.67 -1.38
N THR A 7 -26.28 0.16 -1.69
CA THR A 7 -27.53 0.62 -1.07
C THR A 7 -27.61 0.22 0.40
N GLU A 8 -27.32 -1.04 0.73
CA GLU A 8 -27.27 -1.52 2.12
C GLU A 8 -26.19 -0.81 2.92
N ALA A 9 -25.00 -0.60 2.34
CA ALA A 9 -23.93 0.15 2.99
C ALA A 9 -24.35 1.59 3.34
N LYS A 10 -25.11 2.24 2.46
CA LYS A 10 -25.67 3.58 2.70
C LYS A 10 -26.76 3.57 3.79
N GLN A 11 -27.65 2.58 3.75
CA GLN A 11 -28.82 2.51 4.64
C GLN A 11 -28.47 2.02 6.06
N SER A 12 -27.43 1.21 6.21
CA SER A 12 -27.07 0.55 7.46
C SER A 12 -25.59 0.74 7.81
N PHE A 13 -25.09 1.96 7.59
CA PHE A 13 -23.66 2.27 7.74
C PHE A 13 -23.09 1.90 9.11
N GLY A 14 -23.81 2.21 10.21
CA GLY A 14 -23.37 1.85 11.56
C GLY A 14 -23.13 0.35 11.73
N ALA A 15 -24.08 -0.49 11.30
CA ALA A 15 -23.93 -1.94 11.35
C ALA A 15 -22.79 -2.44 10.44
N VAL A 16 -22.52 -1.77 9.31
CA VAL A 16 -21.38 -2.09 8.45
C VAL A 16 -20.05 -1.78 9.14
N ILE A 17 -19.95 -0.65 9.85
CA ILE A 17 -18.77 -0.30 10.65
C ILE A 17 -18.54 -1.31 11.78
N ASP A 18 -19.59 -1.68 12.51
CA ASP A 18 -19.48 -2.67 13.60
C ASP A 18 -18.99 -4.03 13.09
N LYS A 19 -19.46 -4.44 11.90
CA LYS A 19 -19.01 -5.67 11.24
C LYS A 19 -17.56 -5.56 10.78
N ALA A 20 -17.17 -4.41 10.23
CA ALA A 20 -15.80 -4.13 9.77
C ALA A 20 -14.76 -4.23 10.90
N GLN A 21 -15.16 -4.09 12.17
CA GLN A 21 -14.27 -4.32 13.32
C GLN A 21 -13.89 -5.79 13.49
N ARG A 22 -14.71 -6.74 13.01
CA ARG A 22 -14.46 -8.18 13.15
C ARG A 22 -13.85 -8.78 11.89
N GLU A 23 -14.33 -8.34 10.73
CA GLU A 23 -13.84 -8.80 9.44
C GLU A 23 -14.11 -7.76 8.33
N PRO A 24 -13.30 -7.73 7.25
CA PRO A 24 -13.55 -6.83 6.13
C PRO A 24 -14.94 -7.04 5.50
N VAL A 25 -15.57 -5.94 5.11
CA VAL A 25 -16.86 -5.90 4.41
C VAL A 25 -16.64 -5.32 3.01
N MET A 26 -16.98 -6.10 2.00
CA MET A 26 -16.91 -5.72 0.59
C MET A 26 -18.22 -5.07 0.15
N ILE A 27 -18.12 -3.93 -0.52
CA ILE A 27 -19.25 -3.20 -1.10
C ILE A 27 -19.32 -3.47 -2.59
N ARG A 28 -20.49 -3.87 -3.07
CA ARG A 28 -20.79 -4.17 -4.47
C ARG A 28 -21.79 -3.17 -5.06
N LYS A 29 -21.55 -2.69 -6.27
CA LYS A 29 -22.48 -1.84 -7.04
C LYS A 29 -22.64 -2.39 -8.44
N GLN A 30 -23.88 -2.65 -8.87
CA GLN A 30 -24.18 -3.20 -10.21
C GLN A 30 -23.33 -4.43 -10.53
N ASN A 31 -23.27 -5.37 -9.59
CA ASN A 31 -22.47 -6.60 -9.67
C ASN A 31 -20.94 -6.43 -9.77
N ARG A 32 -20.40 -5.23 -9.47
CA ARG A 32 -18.95 -4.98 -9.39
C ARG A 32 -18.53 -4.69 -7.97
N ASP A 33 -17.41 -5.26 -7.54
CA ASP A 33 -16.79 -4.93 -6.27
C ASP A 33 -16.16 -3.53 -6.38
N VAL A 34 -16.58 -2.60 -5.51
CA VAL A 34 -16.23 -1.18 -5.62
C VAL A 34 -15.48 -0.62 -4.43
N ALA A 35 -15.61 -1.23 -3.25
CA ALA A 35 -14.90 -0.80 -2.05
C ALA A 35 -14.81 -1.93 -1.02
N VAL A 36 -13.88 -1.79 -0.07
CA VAL A 36 -13.80 -2.61 1.13
C VAL A 36 -13.73 -1.68 2.33
N ILE A 37 -14.49 -1.99 3.38
CA ILE A 37 -14.39 -1.36 4.70
C ILE A 37 -13.77 -2.39 5.65
N MET A 38 -12.81 -1.97 6.47
CA MET A 38 -12.14 -2.81 7.46
C MET A 38 -11.78 -1.98 8.69
N SER A 39 -11.36 -2.66 9.76
CA SER A 39 -10.81 -2.05 10.96
C SER A 39 -9.56 -1.19 10.64
N ILE A 40 -9.30 -0.19 11.48
CA ILE A 40 -8.10 0.66 11.31
C ILE A 40 -6.83 -0.16 11.56
N GLU A 41 -6.90 -1.15 12.46
CA GLU A 41 -5.82 -2.06 12.80
C GLU A 41 -5.44 -2.92 11.59
N ASP A 42 -6.42 -3.47 10.87
CA ASP A 42 -6.17 -4.22 9.64
C ASP A 42 -5.59 -3.35 8.53
N TYR A 43 -6.14 -2.15 8.34
CA TYR A 43 -5.60 -1.20 7.37
C TYR A 43 -4.14 -0.85 7.67
N GLN A 44 -3.83 -0.54 8.94
CA GLN A 44 -2.47 -0.25 9.39
C GLN A 44 -1.53 -1.45 9.26
N ARG A 45 -2.02 -2.67 9.49
CA ARG A 45 -1.22 -3.89 9.30
C ARG A 45 -0.83 -4.07 7.84
N ILE A 46 -1.79 -3.97 6.92
CA ILE A 46 -1.54 -4.14 5.47
C ILE A 46 -0.62 -3.03 4.95
N THR A 47 -0.89 -1.78 5.30
CA THR A 47 -0.07 -0.64 4.84
C THR A 47 1.36 -0.69 5.37
N ARG A 48 1.57 -1.12 6.62
CA ARG A 48 2.93 -1.33 7.17
C ARG A 48 3.71 -2.39 6.41
N ILE A 49 3.08 -3.50 6.05
CA ILE A 49 3.73 -4.56 5.26
C ILE A 49 4.19 -3.99 3.91
N ASN A 50 3.32 -3.28 3.19
CA ASN A 50 3.66 -2.70 1.89
C ASN A 50 4.85 -1.71 1.99
N ILE A 51 4.88 -0.89 3.06
CA ILE A 51 5.99 0.05 3.29
C ILE A 51 7.28 -0.72 3.59
N GLN A 52 7.22 -1.75 4.43
CA GLN A 52 8.38 -2.53 4.81
C GLN A 52 8.98 -3.27 3.61
N GLU A 53 8.14 -3.91 2.78
CA GLU A 53 8.59 -4.58 1.56
C GLU A 53 9.23 -3.59 0.58
N PHE A 54 8.63 -2.41 0.41
CA PHE A 54 9.19 -1.37 -0.44
C PHE A 54 10.54 -0.86 0.08
N GLN A 55 10.70 -0.67 1.38
CA GLN A 55 11.98 -0.28 1.99
C GLN A 55 13.05 -1.34 1.76
N GLN A 56 12.75 -2.61 2.00
CA GLN A 56 13.69 -3.70 1.75
C GLN A 56 14.09 -3.79 0.27
N PHE A 57 13.12 -3.64 -0.64
CA PHE A 57 13.39 -3.59 -2.06
C PHE A 57 14.34 -2.43 -2.42
N ARG A 58 14.04 -1.22 -1.93
CA ARG A 58 14.87 -0.03 -2.15
C ARG A 58 16.30 -0.22 -1.64
N ASP A 59 16.47 -0.75 -0.45
CA ASP A 59 17.79 -0.99 0.14
C ASP A 59 18.61 -1.98 -0.69
N ASN A 60 17.96 -3.04 -1.18
CA ASN A 60 18.60 -4.03 -2.03
C ASN A 60 19.02 -3.45 -3.38
N ILE A 61 18.14 -2.67 -4.02
CA ILE A 61 18.45 -1.98 -5.28
C ILE A 61 19.56 -0.95 -5.08
N GLY A 62 19.49 -0.14 -4.02
CA GLY A 62 20.50 0.86 -3.68
C GLY A 62 21.89 0.23 -3.49
N LYS A 63 21.98 -0.86 -2.71
CA LYS A 63 23.23 -1.62 -2.53
C LYS A 63 23.77 -2.18 -3.83
N LYS A 64 22.89 -2.67 -4.72
CA LYS A 64 23.30 -3.18 -6.04
C LYS A 64 23.83 -2.06 -6.93
N ALA A 65 23.12 -0.94 -7.01
CA ALA A 65 23.51 0.24 -7.78
C ALA A 65 24.88 0.77 -7.32
N GLN A 66 25.07 0.89 -6.00
CA GLN A 66 26.33 1.34 -5.41
C GLN A 66 27.49 0.39 -5.78
N LYS A 67 27.28 -0.93 -5.70
CA LYS A 67 28.26 -1.94 -6.14
C LYS A 67 28.56 -1.88 -7.64
N SER A 68 27.58 -1.46 -8.44
CA SER A 68 27.74 -1.24 -9.88
C SER A 68 28.39 0.11 -10.23
N GLY A 69 28.84 0.89 -9.24
CA GLY A 69 29.56 2.14 -9.45
C GLY A 69 28.66 3.38 -9.53
N LEU A 70 27.36 3.28 -9.21
CA LEU A 70 26.52 4.46 -9.00
C LEU A 70 26.83 5.03 -7.60
N THR A 71 27.97 5.69 -7.47
CA THR A 71 28.46 6.32 -6.24
C THR A 71 28.66 7.83 -6.42
N GLU A 72 28.67 8.56 -5.31
CA GLU A 72 28.93 10.00 -5.31
C GLU A 72 30.33 10.33 -5.82
N ASP A 73 31.34 9.53 -5.47
CA ASP A 73 32.69 9.67 -6.01
C ASP A 73 32.73 9.53 -7.54
N LYS A 74 32.05 8.52 -8.09
CA LYS A 74 32.02 8.31 -9.55
C LYS A 74 31.22 9.39 -10.27
N LEU A 75 30.17 9.90 -9.64
CA LEU A 75 29.44 11.06 -10.14
C LEU A 75 30.33 12.30 -10.20
N ASN A 76 31.07 12.59 -9.12
CA ASN A 76 31.96 13.75 -9.06
C ASN A 76 33.09 13.65 -10.11
N GLU A 77 33.66 12.46 -10.34
CA GLU A 77 34.64 12.21 -11.41
C GLU A 77 34.04 12.57 -12.79
N LEU A 78 32.84 12.08 -13.10
CA LEU A 78 32.17 12.38 -14.37
C LEU A 78 31.86 13.87 -14.55
N LEU A 79 31.47 14.56 -13.47
CA LEU A 79 31.16 15.99 -13.51
C LEU A 79 32.41 16.87 -13.63
N SER A 80 33.57 16.40 -13.15
CA SER A 80 34.83 17.14 -13.29
C SER A 80 35.46 17.03 -14.67
N ASP A 81 35.09 16.01 -15.46
CA ASP A 81 35.62 15.81 -16.83
C ASP A 81 34.94 16.73 -17.87
N ASP A 82 33.87 17.45 -17.47
CA ASP A 82 33.11 18.39 -18.33
C ASP A 82 33.57 19.87 -18.17
N GLU A 83 34.62 20.16 -17.37
CA GLU A 83 35.29 21.49 -17.25
C GLU A 83 36.65 21.53 -17.99
#